data_AF-A0A5W8QZH8-F1
#
_entry.id   AF-A0A5W8QZH8-F1
#
_cell.length_a   1.000
_cell.length_b   1.000
_cell.length_c   1.000
_cell.angle_alpha   90.00
_cell.angle_beta   90.00
_cell.angle_gamma   90.00
#
_symmetry.space_group_name_H-M   'P 1'
#
loop_
_entity.id
_entity.type
_entity.pdbx_description
1 polymer ?
#
loop_
_entity_poly.entity_id
_entity_poly.type
_entity_poly.pdbx_seq_one_letter_code
_entity_poly.pdbx_strand_id
1 'polypeptide(L)'
;MTKPASTTKKPRKQHTPEFRQEALKLAERIGGGGAAAARELNLYESQLHNWRSKQQNQLSSSEREQEMSAEIARLKRQLAERDEELAILQNGRDILREAPEMKYVFIEKHQAEFNIKAMCRV
;
A
#
# COMPACT_ATOMS: atom_id res chain seq x y z
N MET A 1 49.18 -9.73 -26.60
CA MET A 1 48.00 -10.35 -25.96
C MET A 1 48.13 -10.17 -24.45
N THR A 2 47.36 -9.27 -23.83
CA THR A 2 47.34 -9.05 -22.39
C THR A 2 46.19 -9.85 -21.76
N LYS A 3 46.52 -10.81 -20.88
CA LYS A 3 45.52 -11.61 -20.15
C LYS A 3 44.84 -10.75 -19.08
N PRO A 4 43.50 -10.78 -18.92
CA PRO A 4 42.83 -10.08 -17.82
C PRO A 4 43.06 -10.81 -16.49
N ALA A 5 43.49 -10.07 -15.47
CA ALA A 5 43.64 -10.58 -14.11
C ALA A 5 42.26 -10.84 -13.49
N SER A 6 42.02 -12.08 -13.05
CA SER A 6 40.84 -12.45 -12.27
C SER A 6 40.94 -11.84 -10.87
N THR A 7 40.08 -10.86 -10.55
CA THR A 7 39.98 -10.31 -9.20
C THR A 7 38.98 -11.14 -8.39
N THR A 8 39.48 -12.00 -7.51
CA THR A 8 38.65 -12.74 -6.56
C THR A 8 38.06 -11.76 -5.54
N LYS A 9 36.78 -11.39 -5.70
CA LYS A 9 36.08 -10.49 -4.77
C LYS A 9 35.85 -11.21 -3.43
N LYS A 10 36.36 -10.64 -2.33
CA LYS A 10 36.06 -11.13 -0.98
C LYS A 10 34.55 -11.14 -0.73
N PRO A 11 33.98 -12.19 -0.11
CA PRO A 11 32.57 -12.23 0.22
C PRO A 11 32.22 -11.07 1.16
N ARG A 12 31.14 -10.34 0.85
CA ARG A 12 30.70 -9.21 1.69
C ARG A 12 30.16 -9.75 3.01
N LYS A 13 30.61 -9.17 4.12
CA LYS A 13 30.03 -9.45 5.45
C LYS A 13 28.55 -9.06 5.43
N GLN A 14 27.68 -10.02 5.72
CA GLN A 14 26.25 -9.77 5.88
C GLN A 14 25.92 -9.66 7.37
N HIS A 15 25.19 -8.61 7.74
CA HIS A 15 24.68 -8.43 9.09
C HIS A 15 23.21 -8.88 9.15
N THR A 16 22.81 -9.53 10.24
CA THR A 16 21.41 -9.92 10.47
C THR A 16 20.53 -8.68 10.63
N PRO A 17 19.22 -8.76 10.32
CA PRO A 17 18.32 -7.63 10.48
C PRO A 17 18.24 -7.14 11.94
N GLU A 18 18.27 -8.04 12.91
CA GLU A 18 18.25 -7.72 14.35
C GLU A 18 19.49 -6.90 14.74
N PHE A 19 20.66 -7.32 14.27
CA PHE A 19 21.90 -6.57 14.52
C PHE A 19 21.85 -5.16 13.92
N ARG A 20 21.30 -5.02 12.70
CA ARG A 20 21.17 -3.69 12.07
C ARG A 20 20.23 -2.79 12.87
N GLN A 21 19.13 -3.34 13.40
CA GLN A 21 18.18 -2.58 14.22
C GLN A 21 18.82 -2.13 15.54
N GLU A 22 19.49 -3.03 16.25
CA GLU A 22 20.19 -2.69 17.50
C GLU A 22 21.32 -1.68 17.26
N ALA A 23 22.05 -1.80 16.14
CA ALA A 23 23.07 -0.84 15.75
C ALA A 23 22.50 0.56 15.46
N LEU A 24 21.30 0.65 14.87
CA LEU A 24 20.62 1.91 14.64
C LEU A 24 20.11 2.53 15.95
N LYS A 25 19.52 1.73 16.86
CA LYS A 25 19.12 2.19 18.21
C LYS A 25 20.31 2.71 19.01
N LEU A 26 21.45 2.02 18.92
CA LEU A 26 22.70 2.46 19.56
C LEU A 26 23.15 3.82 19.00
N ALA A 27 23.08 3.99 17.68
CA ALA A 27 23.42 5.25 17.01
C ALA A 27 22.50 6.42 17.43
N GLU A 28 21.22 6.15 17.66
CA GLU A 28 20.27 7.15 18.18
C GLU A 28 20.58 7.53 19.63
N ARG A 29 20.89 6.54 20.48
CA ARG A 29 21.19 6.77 21.91
C ARG A 29 22.49 7.55 22.14
N ILE A 30 23.55 7.25 21.38
CA ILE A 30 24.86 7.86 21.56
C ILE A 30 24.96 9.23 20.86
N GLY A 31 24.11 9.49 19.85
CA GLY A 31 24.13 10.74 19.08
C GLY A 31 25.33 10.84 18.13
N GLY A 32 25.48 12.00 17.45
CA GLY A 32 26.63 12.28 16.57
C GLY A 32 26.62 11.53 15.23
N GLY A 33 25.46 11.40 14.59
CA GLY A 33 25.34 10.86 13.22
C GLY A 33 25.53 9.34 13.06
N GLY A 34 26.03 8.66 14.11
CA GLY A 34 26.37 7.24 14.11
C GLY A 34 27.87 6.96 14.12
N ALA A 35 28.73 7.97 14.05
CA ALA A 35 30.19 7.79 14.05
C ALA A 35 30.73 7.13 15.34
N ALA A 36 30.12 7.41 16.48
CA ALA A 36 30.49 6.78 17.75
C ALA A 36 30.04 5.30 17.82
N ALA A 37 28.80 5.02 17.44
CA ALA A 37 28.28 3.66 17.35
C ALA A 37 29.03 2.80 16.32
N ALA A 38 29.44 3.40 15.19
CA ALA A 38 30.24 2.72 14.18
C ALA A 38 31.60 2.28 14.73
N ARG A 39 32.26 3.12 15.54
CA ARG A 39 33.53 2.78 16.21
C ARG A 39 33.36 1.66 17.23
N GLU A 40 32.31 1.72 18.05
CA GLU A 40 32.02 0.70 19.07
C GLU A 40 31.68 -0.67 18.43
N LEU A 41 30.95 -0.67 17.32
CA LEU A 41 30.54 -1.87 16.61
C LEU A 41 31.55 -2.34 15.55
N ASN A 42 32.68 -1.64 15.39
CA ASN A 42 33.68 -1.89 14.35
C ASN A 42 33.05 -1.99 12.94
N LEU A 43 32.20 -1.01 12.63
CA LEU A 43 31.52 -0.82 11.35
C LEU A 43 32.01 0.44 10.66
N TYR A 44 31.81 0.52 9.35
CA TYR A 44 31.95 1.79 8.64
C TYR A 44 30.73 2.68 8.90
N GLU A 45 30.95 3.97 9.14
CA GLU A 45 29.87 4.95 9.34
C GLU A 45 28.86 4.97 8.18
N SER A 46 29.34 4.77 6.95
CA SER A 46 28.51 4.64 5.76
C SER A 46 27.54 3.46 5.81
N GLN A 47 27.84 2.38 6.55
CA GLN A 47 26.91 1.27 6.73
C GLN A 47 25.70 1.68 7.55
N LEU A 48 25.93 2.39 8.67
CA LEU A 48 24.84 2.90 9.51
C LEU A 48 23.97 3.92 8.76
N HIS A 49 24.61 4.84 8.02
CA HIS A 49 23.88 5.80 7.18
C HIS A 49 23.01 5.10 6.13
N ASN A 50 23.57 4.11 5.44
CA ASN A 50 22.84 3.33 4.43
C ASN A 50 21.69 2.53 5.03
N TRP A 51 21.85 1.95 6.23
CA TRP A 51 20.76 1.24 6.90
C TRP A 51 19.64 2.17 7.34
N ARG A 52 19.99 3.34 7.89
CA ARG A 52 19.01 4.38 8.26
C ARG A 52 18.21 4.85 7.05
N SER A 53 18.89 5.19 5.95
CA SER A 53 18.23 5.62 4.70
C SER A 53 17.32 4.52 4.13
N LYS A 54 17.75 3.25 4.18
CA LYS A 54 16.89 2.13 3.77
C LYS A 54 15.66 1.97 4.65
N GLN A 55 15.80 2.09 5.96
CA GLN A 55 14.67 2.00 6.90
C GLN A 55 13.68 3.14 6.64
N GLN A 56 14.17 4.37 6.49
CA GLN A 56 13.30 5.52 6.19
C GLN A 56 12.56 5.36 4.87
N ASN A 57 13.24 4.89 3.81
CA ASN A 57 12.60 4.64 2.52
C ASN A 57 11.57 3.50 2.58
N GLN A 58 11.79 2.48 3.41
CA GLN A 58 10.81 1.41 3.61
C GLN A 58 9.56 1.91 4.31
N LEU A 59 9.72 2.74 5.35
CA LEU A 59 8.60 3.36 6.05
C LEU A 59 7.79 4.26 5.11
N SER A 60 8.45 5.17 4.38
CA SER A 60 7.74 6.05 3.44
C SER A 60 7.12 5.31 2.27
N SER A 61 7.74 4.24 1.77
CA SER A 61 7.12 3.37 0.76
C SER A 61 5.88 2.69 1.32
N SER A 62 5.94 2.18 2.55
CA SER A 62 4.82 1.51 3.20
C SER A 62 3.64 2.46 3.43
N GLU A 63 3.89 3.68 3.88
CA GLU A 63 2.84 4.71 4.05
C GLU A 63 2.17 5.02 2.71
N ARG A 64 2.96 5.26 1.67
CA ARG A 64 2.45 5.50 0.32
C ARG A 64 1.63 4.32 -0.22
N GLU A 65 2.09 3.09 0.01
CA GLU A 65 1.38 1.87 -0.37
C GLU A 65 0.04 1.76 0.36
N GLN A 66 -0.01 2.11 1.65
CA GLN A 66 -1.25 2.15 2.42
C GLN A 66 -2.21 3.20 1.87
N GLU A 67 -1.75 4.42 1.61
CA GLU A 67 -2.57 5.48 0.99
C GLU A 67 -3.13 5.06 -0.38
N MET A 68 -2.28 4.48 -1.23
CA MET A 68 -2.72 3.96 -2.53
C MET A 68 -3.75 2.83 -2.37
N SER A 69 -3.56 1.93 -1.40
CA SER A 69 -4.51 0.84 -1.15
C SER A 69 -5.87 1.37 -0.68
N ALA A 70 -5.88 2.42 0.16
CA ALA A 70 -7.11 3.07 0.62
C ALA A 70 -7.85 3.74 -0.54
N GLU A 71 -7.14 4.45 -1.42
CA GLU A 71 -7.76 5.08 -2.59
C GLU A 71 -8.27 4.03 -3.60
N ILE A 72 -7.54 2.95 -3.83
CA ILE A 72 -8.02 1.83 -4.66
C ILE A 72 -9.31 1.25 -4.10
N ALA A 73 -9.39 1.03 -2.77
CA ALA A 73 -10.61 0.53 -2.14
C ALA A 73 -11.78 1.52 -2.29
N ARG A 74 -11.51 2.82 -2.13
CA ARG A 74 -12.49 3.89 -2.32
C ARG A 74 -13.01 3.91 -3.76
N LEU A 75 -12.11 3.89 -4.75
CA LEU A 75 -12.45 3.91 -6.17
C LEU A 75 -13.21 2.64 -6.59
N LYS A 76 -12.80 1.46 -6.12
CA LYS A 76 -13.53 0.21 -6.39
C LYS A 76 -14.96 0.26 -5.83
N ARG A 77 -15.14 0.85 -4.65
CA ARG A 77 -16.49 1.05 -4.08
C ARG A 77 -17.30 2.01 -4.94
N GLN A 78 -16.73 3.13 -5.36
CA GLN A 78 -17.42 4.08 -6.24
C GLN A 78 -17.81 3.45 -7.57
N LEU A 79 -16.92 2.64 -8.17
CA LEU A 79 -17.21 1.90 -9.40
C LEU A 79 -18.37 0.92 -9.19
N ALA A 80 -18.33 0.11 -8.13
CA ALA A 80 -19.41 -0.82 -7.83
C ALA A 80 -20.76 -0.10 -7.65
N GLU A 81 -20.78 1.04 -6.95
CA GLU A 81 -22.00 1.86 -6.81
C GLU A 81 -22.51 2.41 -8.15
N ARG A 82 -21.62 2.86 -9.05
CA ARG A 82 -22.02 3.34 -10.38
C ARG A 82 -22.49 2.21 -11.28
N ASP A 83 -21.81 1.08 -11.27
CA ASP A 83 -22.18 -0.09 -12.06
C ASP A 83 -23.56 -0.63 -11.62
N GLU A 84 -23.81 -0.63 -10.31
CA GLU A 84 -25.12 -0.95 -9.74
C GLU A 84 -26.21 0.04 -10.20
N GLU A 85 -25.96 1.35 -10.11
CA GLU A 85 -26.91 2.37 -10.59
C GLU A 85 -27.22 2.22 -12.10
N LEU A 86 -26.20 1.94 -12.92
CA LEU A 86 -26.39 1.69 -14.35
C LEU A 86 -27.20 0.42 -14.61
N ALA A 87 -26.95 -0.66 -13.85
CA ALA A 87 -27.70 -1.90 -13.95
C ALA A 87 -29.16 -1.72 -13.53
N ILE A 88 -29.43 -0.96 -12.46
CA ILE A 88 -30.80 -0.61 -12.04
C ILE A 88 -31.51 0.15 -13.16
N LEU A 89 -30.88 1.18 -13.72
CA LEU A 89 -31.47 1.95 -14.82
C LEU A 89 -31.72 1.09 -16.05
N GLN A 90 -30.84 0.15 -16.37
CA GLN A 90 -31.02 -0.75 -17.50
C GLN A 90 -32.21 -1.71 -17.30
N ASN A 91 -32.41 -2.21 -16.08
CA ASN A 91 -33.49 -3.15 -15.76
C ASN A 91 -34.83 -2.46 -15.47
N GLY A 92 -34.79 -1.24 -14.94
CA GLY A 92 -35.95 -0.49 -14.47
C GLY A 92 -36.36 0.67 -15.38
N ARG A 93 -35.67 0.91 -16.50
CA ARG A 93 -35.86 2.12 -17.35
C ARG A 93 -37.32 2.46 -17.63
N ASP A 94 -38.11 1.44 -17.95
CA ASP A 94 -39.50 1.60 -18.35
C ASP A 94 -40.44 1.57 -17.13
N ILE A 95 -40.08 0.84 -16.07
CA ILE A 95 -40.92 0.63 -14.88
C ILE A 95 -40.77 1.78 -13.87
N LEU A 96 -39.56 2.30 -13.68
CA LEU A 96 -39.25 3.36 -12.71
C LEU A 96 -39.84 4.73 -13.10
N ARG A 97 -40.37 4.86 -14.32
CA ARG A 97 -41.08 6.05 -14.81
C ARG A 97 -42.58 6.02 -14.55
N GLU A 98 -43.11 4.86 -14.18
CA GLU A 98 -44.54 4.61 -13.97
C GLU A 98 -44.99 5.03 -12.56
N ALA A 99 -46.25 4.72 -12.26
CA ALA A 99 -46.88 4.96 -10.96
C ALA A 99 -46.12 4.26 -9.80
N PRO A 100 -46.22 4.78 -8.56
CA PRO A 100 -45.46 4.27 -7.41
C PRO A 100 -45.61 2.76 -7.16
N GLU A 101 -46.79 2.19 -7.43
CA GLU A 101 -47.07 0.76 -7.28
C GLU A 101 -46.09 -0.09 -8.10
N MET A 102 -45.81 0.32 -9.34
CA MET A 102 -44.89 -0.37 -10.23
C MET A 102 -43.44 -0.31 -9.75
N LYS A 103 -43.06 0.78 -9.06
CA LYS A 103 -41.74 0.92 -8.46
C LYS A 103 -41.53 -0.02 -7.30
N TYR A 104 -42.56 -0.24 -6.47
CA TYR A 104 -42.48 -1.22 -5.38
C TYR A 104 -42.36 -2.64 -5.90
N VAL A 105 -43.09 -2.99 -6.97
CA VAL A 105 -42.96 -4.30 -7.63
C VAL A 105 -41.54 -4.51 -8.18
N PHE A 106 -40.94 -3.47 -8.78
CA PHE A 106 -39.55 -3.52 -9.22
C PHE A 106 -38.57 -3.75 -8.06
N ILE A 107 -38.73 -3.01 -6.96
CA ILE A 107 -37.88 -3.15 -5.76
C ILE A 107 -38.01 -4.56 -5.17
N GLU A 108 -39.23 -5.08 -5.03
CA GLU A 108 -39.47 -6.43 -4.49
C GLU A 108 -38.80 -7.51 -5.34
N LYS A 109 -38.83 -7.36 -6.67
CA LYS A 109 -38.22 -8.30 -7.61
C LYS A 109 -36.69 -8.29 -7.56
N HIS A 110 -36.07 -7.12 -7.40
CA HIS A 110 -34.61 -6.96 -7.51
C HIS A 110 -33.89 -6.71 -6.16
N GLN A 111 -34.58 -6.76 -5.03
CA GLN A 111 -33.98 -6.55 -3.69
C GLN A 111 -32.84 -7.53 -3.31
N ALA A 112 -32.77 -8.70 -3.97
CA ALA A 112 -31.70 -9.66 -3.77
C ALA A 112 -30.46 -9.36 -4.64
N GLU A 113 -30.63 -8.56 -5.70
CA GLU A 113 -29.59 -8.23 -6.69
C GLU A 113 -28.99 -6.85 -6.44
N PHE A 114 -29.81 -5.89 -6.02
CA PHE A 114 -29.42 -4.51 -5.81
C PHE A 114 -29.79 -4.01 -4.42
N ASN A 115 -29.02 -3.04 -3.94
CA ASN A 115 -29.31 -2.32 -2.72
C ASN A 115 -30.60 -1.51 -2.87
N ILE A 116 -31.54 -1.68 -1.93
CA ILE A 116 -32.81 -0.93 -1.91
C ILE A 116 -32.56 0.58 -1.93
N LYS A 117 -31.54 1.07 -1.21
CA LYS A 117 -31.19 2.50 -1.20
C LYS A 117 -30.70 2.99 -2.56
N ALA A 118 -30.02 2.14 -3.33
CA ALA A 118 -29.64 2.46 -4.71
C ALA A 118 -30.89 2.50 -5.58
N MET A 119 -31.75 1.48 -5.54
CA MET A 119 -33.00 1.43 -6.33
C MET A 119 -33.95 2.61 -6.05
N CYS A 120 -34.00 3.13 -4.83
CA CYS A 120 -34.82 4.30 -4.50
C CYS A 120 -34.19 5.65 -4.90
N ARG A 121 -32.89 5.67 -5.25
CA ARG A 121 -32.17 6.90 -5.64
C ARG A 121 -32.26 7.16 -7.13
N VAL A 122 -32.17 6.11 -7.95
CA VAL A 122 -32.23 6.16 -9.43
C VAL A 122 -33.66 6.29 -9.94
#